data_AF-A0A2E3Q3W4-F1
#
_entry.id   AF-A0A2E3Q3W4-F1
#
_cell.length_a   1.000
_cell.length_b   1.000
_cell.length_c   1.000
_cell.angle_alpha   90.00
_cell.angle_beta   90.00
_cell.angle_gamma   90.00
#
_symmetry.space_group_name_H-M   'P 1'
#
loop_
_entity.id
_entity.type
_entity.pdbx_description
1 polymer ?
#
loop_
_entity_poly.entity_id
_entity_poly.type
_entity_poly.pdbx_seq_one_letter_code
_entity_poly.pdbx_strand_id
1 'polypeptide(L)'
;MNESPKDVAGKTGVLNVLAQVMTGLGFVTMLIGAALVAVALIQEIGGDDGEFQVAEVLSSAYLLLMGLFLAGNGQLLMAIRSIAINTAVTAEK
;
A
#
# COMPACT_ATOMS: atom_id res chain seq x y z
N MET A 1 -11.37 33.76 -7.84
CA MET A 1 -9.92 33.59 -7.68
C MET A 1 -9.64 32.12 -7.86
N ASN A 2 -9.01 31.71 -8.98
CA ASN A 2 -8.50 30.36 -9.10
C ASN A 2 -7.21 30.28 -8.28
N GLU A 3 -7.05 29.23 -7.47
CA GLU A 3 -5.82 29.01 -6.71
C GLU A 3 -4.70 28.64 -7.67
N SER A 4 -3.49 29.16 -7.45
CA SER A 4 -2.37 28.80 -8.32
C SER A 4 -1.99 27.32 -8.13
N PRO A 5 -1.52 26.61 -9.17
CA PRO A 5 -1.01 25.24 -9.07
C PRO A 5 0.06 25.10 -8.01
N LYS A 6 0.85 26.14 -7.76
CA LYS A 6 1.88 26.16 -6.72
C LYS A 6 1.26 26.13 -5.32
N ASP A 7 0.18 26.88 -5.10
CA ASP A 7 -0.55 26.87 -3.83
C ASP A 7 -1.25 25.53 -3.59
N VAL A 8 -1.88 24.97 -4.63
CA VAL A 8 -2.51 23.64 -4.57
C VAL A 8 -1.48 22.55 -4.30
N ALA A 9 -0.31 22.61 -4.95
CA ALA A 9 0.78 21.66 -4.70
C ALA A 9 1.32 21.73 -3.26
N GLY A 10 1.36 22.94 -2.67
CA GLY A 10 1.72 23.15 -1.27
C GLY A 10 0.69 22.59 -0.30
N LYS A 11 -0.59 22.89 -0.49
CA LYS A 11 -1.70 22.41 0.35
C LYS A 11 -1.87 20.89 0.28
N THR A 12 -1.65 20.30 -0.89
CA THR A 12 -1.72 18.84 -1.09
C THR A 12 -0.41 18.12 -0.76
N GLY A 13 0.61 18.81 -0.24
CA GLY A 13 1.88 18.20 0.14
C GLY A 13 1.73 17.06 1.15
N VAL A 14 0.76 17.17 2.07
CA VAL A 14 0.45 16.12 3.05
C VAL A 14 0.00 14.81 2.39
N LEU A 15 -0.71 14.88 1.26
CA LEU A 15 -1.15 13.69 0.52
C LEU A 15 0.04 12.91 -0.05
N ASN A 16 1.09 13.62 -0.48
CA ASN A 16 2.32 12.98 -0.98
C ASN A 16 3.06 12.24 0.15
N VAL A 17 3.20 12.86 1.32
CA VAL A 17 3.85 12.22 2.46
C VAL A 17 3.05 11.01 2.94
N LEU A 18 1.73 11.16 3.10
CA LEU A 18 0.86 10.06 3.51
C LEU A 18 0.88 8.91 2.49
N ALA A 19 0.85 9.22 1.20
CA ALA A 19 0.95 8.23 0.15
C ALA A 19 2.23 7.39 0.22
N GLN A 20 3.37 8.04 0.43
CA GLN A 20 4.67 7.36 0.57
C GLN A 20 4.68 6.45 1.80
N VAL A 21 4.17 6.93 2.93
CA VAL A 21 4.09 6.15 4.17
C VAL A 21 3.18 4.94 3.98
N MET A 22 1.97 5.11 3.42
CA MET A 22 1.05 4.01 3.16
C MET A 22 1.62 2.99 2.18
N THR A 23 2.29 3.46 1.12
CA THR A 23 2.97 2.60 0.15
C THR A 23 4.07 1.79 0.83
N GLY A 24 4.93 2.44 1.61
CA GLY A 24 6.02 1.78 2.34
C GLY A 24 5.51 0.75 3.36
N LEU A 25 4.52 1.13 4.18
CA LEU A 25 3.90 0.22 5.14
C LEU A 25 3.24 -0.97 4.43
N GLY A 26 2.57 -0.74 3.31
CA GLY A 26 1.97 -1.82 2.52
C GLY A 26 3.01 -2.84 2.03
N PHE A 27 4.16 -2.38 1.55
CA PHE A 27 5.27 -3.26 1.19
C PHE A 27 5.83 -4.03 2.39
N VAL A 28 6.01 -3.37 3.54
CA VAL A 28 6.47 -4.03 4.76
C VAL A 28 5.49 -5.12 5.20
N THR A 29 4.18 -4.85 5.18
CA THR A 29 3.15 -5.83 5.53
C THR A 29 3.15 -7.01 4.55
N MET A 30 3.32 -6.76 3.24
CA MET A 30 3.46 -7.84 2.26
C MET A 30 4.70 -8.70 2.51
N LEU A 31 5.84 -8.10 2.85
CA LEU A 31 7.06 -8.87 3.14
C LEU A 31 6.88 -9.78 4.37
N ILE A 32 6.19 -9.30 5.41
CA ILE A 32 5.87 -10.10 6.60
C ILE A 32 4.94 -11.26 6.21
N GLY A 33 3.85 -10.99 5.49
CA GLY A 33 2.93 -12.04 5.03
C GLY A 33 3.62 -13.09 4.17
N ALA A 34 4.52 -12.67 3.26
CA ALA A 34 5.28 -13.56 2.40
C ALA A 34 6.25 -14.46 3.19
N ALA A 35 6.94 -13.89 4.19
CA ALA A 35 7.83 -14.65 5.05
C ALA A 35 7.07 -15.73 5.84
N LEU A 36 5.90 -15.40 6.40
CA LEU A 36 5.07 -16.36 7.12
C LEU A 36 4.56 -17.49 6.22
N VAL A 37 4.07 -17.15 5.01
CA VAL A 37 3.67 -18.17 4.02
C VAL A 37 4.86 -19.07 3.65
N ALA A 38 6.05 -18.50 3.45
CA ALA A 38 7.24 -19.28 3.12
C ALA A 38 7.63 -20.25 4.24
N VAL A 39 7.58 -19.81 5.50
CA VAL A 39 7.85 -20.68 6.66
C VAL A 39 6.85 -21.83 6.74
N ALA A 40 5.54 -21.54 6.60
CA ALA A 40 4.50 -22.56 6.63
C ALA A 40 4.67 -23.60 5.51
N LEU A 41 5.03 -23.16 4.30
CA LEU A 41 5.31 -24.07 3.19
C LEU A 41 6.56 -24.92 3.40
N ILE A 42 7.63 -24.35 4.00
CA ILE A 42 8.85 -25.10 4.33
C ILE A 42 8.56 -26.19 5.37
N GLN A 43 7.76 -25.89 6.39
CA GLN A 43 7.35 -26.86 7.41
C GLN A 43 6.54 -28.01 6.80
N GLU A 44 5.57 -27.69 5.94
CA GLU A 44 4.78 -28.69 5.22
C GLU A 44 5.65 -29.61 4.35
N ILE A 45 6.58 -29.05 3.58
CA ILE A 45 7.48 -29.83 2.71
C ILE A 45 8.50 -30.64 3.54
N GLY A 46 8.88 -30.13 4.71
CA GLY A 46 9.84 -30.76 5.63
C GLY A 46 9.34 -32.03 6.31
N GLY A 47 8.04 -32.35 6.18
CA GLY A 47 7.44 -33.54 6.78
C GLY A 47 7.37 -33.48 8.31
N ASP A 48 7.33 -32.28 8.89
CA ASP A 48 7.03 -32.11 10.31
C ASP A 48 5.54 -32.47 10.48
N ASP A 49 5.22 -33.54 11.22
CA ASP A 49 3.84 -34.06 11.44
C ASP A 49 2.92 -33.07 12.19
N GLY A 50 3.35 -31.80 12.34
CA GLY A 50 2.51 -30.70 12.77
C GLY A 50 1.40 -30.47 11.76
N GLU A 51 0.18 -30.79 12.16
CA GLU A 51 -1.07 -30.60 11.40
C GLU A 51 -1.00 -29.33 10.51
N PHE A 52 -1.07 -29.49 9.19
CA PHE A 52 -1.03 -28.36 8.25
C PHE A 52 -2.08 -27.31 8.63
N GLN A 53 -1.63 -26.19 9.18
CA GLN A 53 -2.53 -25.17 9.70
C GLN A 53 -3.01 -24.27 8.55
N VAL A 54 -4.01 -24.76 7.80
CA VAL A 54 -4.69 -23.99 6.73
C VAL A 54 -5.08 -22.60 7.21
N ALA A 55 -5.48 -22.45 8.48
CA ALA A 55 -5.81 -21.17 9.09
C ALA A 55 -4.62 -20.18 9.15
N GLU A 56 -3.41 -20.67 9.43
CA GLU A 56 -2.19 -19.86 9.50
C GLU A 56 -1.75 -19.39 8.10
N VAL A 57 -1.85 -20.27 7.11
CA VAL A 57 -1.60 -19.93 5.70
C VAL A 57 -2.61 -18.88 5.20
N LEU A 58 -3.89 -19.05 5.52
CA LEU A 58 -4.94 -18.08 5.17
C LEU A 58 -4.72 -16.73 5.85
N SER A 59 -4.33 -16.71 7.13
CA SER A 59 -3.99 -15.48 7.86
C SER A 59 -2.79 -14.77 7.24
N SER A 60 -1.77 -15.52 6.85
CA SER A 60 -0.57 -14.98 6.21
C SER A 60 -0.85 -14.45 4.80
N ALA A 61 -1.71 -15.13 4.03
CA ALA A 61 -2.21 -14.64 2.75
C ALA A 61 -3.08 -13.38 2.90
N TYR A 62 -3.86 -13.29 3.98
CA TYR A 62 -4.61 -12.07 4.29
C TYR A 62 -3.68 -10.88 4.56
N LEU A 63 -2.56 -11.08 5.25
CA LEU A 63 -1.54 -10.02 5.42
C LEU A 63 -0.97 -9.53 4.08
N LEU A 64 -0.76 -10.43 3.12
CA LEU A 64 -0.37 -10.03 1.75
C LEU A 64 -1.41 -9.11 1.11
N LEU A 65 -2.69 -9.49 1.19
CA LEU A 65 -3.79 -8.68 0.65
C LEU A 65 -3.94 -7.33 1.36
N MET A 66 -3.76 -7.29 2.67
CA MET A 66 -3.77 -6.05 3.45
C MET A 66 -2.62 -5.13 3.06
N GLY A 67 -1.42 -5.67 2.89
CA GLY A 67 -0.28 -4.88 2.43
C GLY A 67 -0.47 -4.34 1.01
N LEU A 68 -1.02 -5.15 0.10
CA LEU A 68 -1.37 -4.71 -1.25
C LEU A 68 -2.43 -3.59 -1.23
N PHE A 69 -3.48 -3.76 -0.42
CA PHE A 69 -4.52 -2.75 -0.26
C PHE A 69 -3.97 -1.44 0.29
N LEU A 70 -3.12 -1.51 1.32
CA LEU A 70 -2.52 -0.33 1.92
C LEU A 70 -1.61 0.41 0.93
N ALA A 71 -0.81 -0.33 0.16
CA ALA A 71 0.03 0.25 -0.89
C ALA A 71 -0.80 0.88 -2.02
N GLY A 72 -1.88 0.21 -2.44
CA GLY A 72 -2.82 0.72 -3.43
C GLY A 72 -3.48 2.03 -3.01
N ASN A 73 -3.87 2.15 -1.73
CA ASN A 73 -4.40 3.41 -1.21
C ASN A 73 -3.35 4.53 -1.23
N GLY A 74 -2.07 4.22 -0.98
CA GLY A 74 -0.99 5.19 -1.17
C GLY A 74 -0.92 5.71 -2.60
N GLN A 75 -1.02 4.82 -3.59
CA GLN A 75 -1.05 5.21 -5.01
C GLN A 75 -2.30 6.02 -5.37
N LEU A 76 -3.45 5.70 -4.76
CA LEU A 76 -4.68 6.47 -4.95
C LEU A 76 -4.52 7.92 -4.45
N LEU A 77 -3.91 8.12 -3.29
CA LEU A 77 -3.64 9.48 -2.77
C LEU A 77 -2.70 10.28 -3.69
N MET A 78 -1.70 9.63 -4.30
CA MET A 78 -0.85 10.26 -5.32
C MET A 78 -1.66 10.67 -6.55
N ALA A 79 -2.57 9.81 -7.01
CA ALA A 79 -3.43 10.09 -8.13
C ALA A 79 -4.36 11.29 -7.85
N ILE A 80 -4.99 11.32 -6.66
CA ILE A 80 -5.84 12.45 -6.22
C ILE A 80 -5.04 13.76 -6.22
N ARG A 81 -3.82 13.74 -5.66
CA ARG A 81 -2.93 14.91 -5.66
C ARG A 81 -2.60 15.37 -7.09
N SER A 82 -2.28 14.43 -7.98
CA SER A 82 -1.99 14.73 -9.38
C SER A 82 -3.17 15.38 -10.10
N ILE A 83 -4.38 14.84 -9.89
CA ILE A 83 -5.62 15.40 -10.45
C ILE A 83 -5.82 16.84 -9.95
N ALA A 84 -5.69 17.08 -8.64
CA ALA A 84 -5.88 18.42 -8.06
C ALA A 84 -4.94 19.47 -8.68
N ILE A 85 -3.66 19.13 -8.84
CA ILE A 85 -2.66 20.02 -9.45
C ILE A 85 -2.99 20.25 -10.93
N ASN A 86 -3.31 19.19 -11.69
CA ASN A 86 -3.64 19.31 -13.11
C ASN A 86 -4.91 20.13 -13.35
N THR A 87 -5.93 19.98 -12.51
CA THR A 87 -7.14 20.80 -12.57
C THR A 87 -6.81 22.28 -12.32
N ALA A 88 -5.94 22.60 -11.36
CA ALA A 88 -5.48 23.97 -11.13
C ALA A 88 -4.72 24.53 -12.35
N VAL A 89 -3.84 23.74 -12.97
CA VAL A 89 -3.12 24.14 -14.20
C VAL A 89 -4.07 24.43 -15.35
N THR A 90 -5.11 23.60 -15.54
CA THR A 90 -6.12 23.84 -16.58
C THR A 90 -6.97 25.07 -16.27
N ALA A 91 -7.27 25.35 -15.00
CA ALA A 91 -8.06 26.51 -14.60
C ALA A 91 -7.31 27.85 -14.69
N GLU A 92 -5.97 27.83 -14.78
CA GLU A 92 -5.15 29.02 -15.05
C GLU A 92 -5.02 29.35 -16.55
N LYS A 93 -5.36 28.42 -17.44
CA LYS A 93 -5.36 28.62 -18.90
C LYS A 93 -6.68 29.24 -19.37
#